data_AF-A0A6P0NF53-F1
#
_entry.id   AF-A0A6P0NF53-F1
#
_cell.length_a   1.000
_cell.length_b   1.000
_cell.length_c   1.000
_cell.angle_alpha   90.00
_cell.angle_beta   90.00
_cell.angle_gamma   90.00
#
_symmetry.space_group_name_H-M   'P 1'
#
loop_
_entity.id
_entity.type
_entity.pdbx_description
1 polymer ?
#
loop_
_entity_poly.entity_id
_entity_poly.type
_entity_poly.pdbx_seq_one_letter_code
_entity_poly.pdbx_strand_id
1 'polypeptide(L)'
;MVGNEAWLSQVRQWIERDYPNLASTNYHVTSADTIDYNCVAWAAEDTQRWWWPDPMKESYWPVNVPRDETLLAFIKAFETLGYVICETPDLEENYQKIAIYMLNGQPTHVAR
;
A
#
# COMPACT_ATOMS: atom_id res chain seq x y z
N MET A 1 8.37 -4.58 20.18
CA MET A 1 8.80 -5.48 19.11
C MET A 1 8.44 -6.91 19.48
N VAL A 2 7.34 -7.45 18.99
CA VAL A 2 7.06 -8.90 19.11
C VAL A 2 7.57 -9.58 17.84
N GLY A 3 8.89 -9.56 17.68
CA GLY A 3 9.58 -10.31 16.62
C GLY A 3 9.93 -11.71 17.12
N ASN A 4 8.93 -12.52 17.48
CA ASN A 4 9.16 -13.89 17.94
C ASN A 4 8.43 -14.89 17.03
N GLU A 5 9.01 -16.09 16.88
CA GLU A 5 8.41 -17.21 16.15
C GLU A 5 6.97 -17.54 16.59
N ALA A 6 6.66 -17.27 17.87
CA ALA A 6 5.31 -17.42 18.41
C ALA A 6 4.28 -16.52 17.70
N TRP A 7 4.65 -15.28 17.38
CA TRP A 7 3.76 -14.37 16.63
C TRP A 7 3.58 -14.84 15.19
N LEU A 8 4.67 -15.25 14.53
CA LEU A 8 4.61 -15.80 13.17
C LEU A 8 3.72 -17.05 13.09
N SER A 9 3.85 -17.96 14.06
CA SER A 9 3.00 -19.15 14.15
C SER A 9 1.53 -18.77 14.33
N GLN A 10 1.23 -17.82 15.21
CA GLN A 10 -0.13 -17.38 15.48
C GLN A 10 -0.78 -16.72 14.24
N VAL A 11 -0.03 -15.85 13.55
CA VAL A 11 -0.50 -15.18 12.34
C VAL A 11 -0.70 -16.15 11.19
N ARG A 12 0.20 -17.11 11.00
CA ARG A 12 0.00 -18.16 9.98
C ARG A 12 -1.28 -18.95 10.22
N GLN A 13 -1.57 -19.33 11.47
CA GLN A 13 -2.82 -20.01 11.79
C GLN A 13 -4.06 -19.17 11.45
N TRP A 14 -4.03 -17.86 11.70
CA TRP A 14 -5.14 -16.98 11.31
C TRP A 14 -5.29 -16.87 9.79
N ILE A 15 -4.18 -16.69 9.07
CA ILE A 15 -4.17 -16.61 7.61
C ILE A 15 -4.72 -17.91 7.00
N GLU A 16 -4.22 -19.07 7.41
CA GLU A 16 -4.66 -20.36 6.85
C GLU A 16 -6.10 -20.72 7.25
N ARG A 17 -6.59 -20.21 8.39
CA ARG A 17 -8.01 -20.34 8.76
C ARG A 17 -8.92 -19.52 7.84
N ASP A 18 -8.56 -18.27 7.60
CA ASP A 18 -9.41 -17.33 6.85
C ASP A 18 -9.23 -17.47 5.32
N TYR A 19 -8.07 -17.96 4.89
CA TYR A 19 -7.66 -18.18 3.50
C TYR A 19 -7.07 -19.59 3.31
N PRO A 20 -7.87 -20.66 3.45
CA PRO A 20 -7.38 -22.04 3.48
C PRO A 20 -6.63 -22.47 2.22
N ASN A 21 -6.97 -21.92 1.06
CA ASN A 21 -6.27 -22.23 -0.18
C ASN A 21 -4.83 -21.69 -0.20
N LEU A 22 -4.52 -20.66 0.60
CA LEU A 22 -3.18 -20.07 0.68
C LEU A 22 -2.17 -21.05 1.30
N ALA A 23 -2.61 -21.93 2.21
CA ALA A 23 -1.79 -22.96 2.84
C ALA A 23 -1.16 -23.92 1.81
N SER A 24 -1.77 -24.06 0.63
CA SER A 24 -1.26 -24.90 -0.46
C SER A 24 -0.25 -24.19 -1.37
N THR A 25 0.04 -22.91 -1.10
CA THR A 25 0.92 -22.05 -1.91
C THR A 25 2.24 -21.78 -1.20
N ASN A 26 3.25 -21.28 -1.92
CA ASN A 26 4.52 -20.83 -1.33
C ASN A 26 4.45 -19.38 -0.79
N TYR A 27 3.36 -19.03 -0.11
CA TYR A 27 3.26 -17.71 0.51
C TYR A 27 4.23 -17.60 1.69
N HIS A 28 4.65 -16.38 1.99
CA HIS A 28 5.48 -16.09 3.16
C HIS A 28 5.08 -14.73 3.74
N VAL A 29 5.15 -14.63 5.06
CA VAL A 29 4.92 -13.37 5.78
C VAL A 29 6.20 -12.53 5.66
N THR A 30 6.10 -11.33 5.09
CA THR A 30 7.25 -10.47 4.80
C THR A 30 7.51 -9.42 5.89
N SER A 31 6.51 -9.09 6.71
CA SER A 31 6.64 -8.10 7.78
C SER A 31 5.71 -8.38 8.96
N ALA A 32 5.96 -7.69 10.08
CA ALA A 32 5.02 -7.66 11.20
C ALA A 32 3.76 -6.87 10.83
N ASP A 33 2.63 -7.22 11.46
CA ASP A 33 1.43 -6.38 11.47
C ASP A 33 1.65 -5.23 12.46
N THR A 34 1.81 -4.01 11.93
CA THR A 34 2.11 -2.82 12.71
C THR A 34 1.10 -1.72 12.40
N ILE A 35 0.73 -0.94 13.42
CA ILE A 35 -0.12 0.25 13.25
C ILE A 35 0.53 1.33 12.37
N ASP A 36 1.84 1.24 12.14
CA ASP A 36 2.61 2.19 11.33
C ASP A 36 2.50 1.88 9.82
N TYR A 37 1.85 0.77 9.43
CA TYR A 37 1.70 0.41 8.02
C TYR A 37 0.67 1.31 7.32
N ASN A 38 1.13 2.00 6.27
CA ASN A 38 0.30 2.77 5.36
C ASN A 38 0.57 2.35 3.92
N CYS A 39 -0.43 1.80 3.24
CA CYS A 39 -0.28 1.26 1.87
C CYS A 39 0.19 2.30 0.84
N VAL A 40 -0.20 3.58 1.01
CA VAL A 40 0.21 4.67 0.13
C VAL A 40 1.69 4.99 0.31
N ALA A 41 2.15 5.11 1.55
CA ALA A 41 3.55 5.34 1.90
C ALA A 41 4.42 4.16 1.46
N TRP A 42 3.92 2.92 1.66
CA TRP A 42 4.58 1.72 1.16
C TRP A 42 4.78 1.76 -0.37
N ALA A 43 3.74 2.09 -1.12
CA ALA A 43 3.83 2.25 -2.58
C ALA A 43 4.76 3.40 -3.00
N ALA A 44 4.88 4.44 -2.17
CA ALA A 44 5.78 5.57 -2.34
C ALA A 44 7.23 5.31 -1.88
N GLU A 45 7.55 4.10 -1.40
CA GLU A 45 8.86 3.77 -0.80
C GLU A 45 9.24 4.65 0.41
N ASP A 46 8.24 5.19 1.11
CA ASP A 46 8.43 5.99 2.31
C ASP A 46 8.09 5.17 3.56
N THR A 47 9.11 4.87 4.36
CA THR A 47 8.95 4.15 5.63
C THR A 47 8.94 5.08 6.85
N GLN A 48 8.95 6.39 6.64
CA GLN A 48 9.09 7.40 7.70
C GLN A 48 7.82 8.21 7.94
N ARG A 49 6.95 8.31 6.93
CA ARG A 49 5.78 9.19 6.98
C ARG A 49 4.52 8.42 6.65
N TRP A 50 3.44 8.78 7.32
CA TRP A 50 2.11 8.34 6.94
C TRP A 50 1.62 9.19 5.76
N TRP A 51 1.25 8.57 4.63
CA TRP A 51 0.78 9.29 3.45
C TRP A 51 -0.75 9.26 3.38
N TRP A 52 -1.36 10.45 3.41
CA TRP A 52 -2.79 10.61 3.13
C TRP A 52 -3.12 12.08 2.82
N PRO A 53 -3.99 12.38 1.83
CA PRO A 53 -4.42 13.75 1.54
C PRO A 53 -5.48 14.23 2.52
N ASP A 54 -5.23 14.10 3.81
CA ASP A 54 -6.18 14.48 4.84
C ASP A 54 -6.39 16.01 4.87
N PRO A 55 -7.63 16.52 4.97
CA PRO A 55 -7.89 17.96 5.02
C PRO A 55 -7.29 18.66 6.26
N MET A 56 -7.10 17.92 7.35
CA MET A 56 -6.63 18.44 8.64
C MET A 56 -5.11 18.66 8.71
N LYS A 57 -4.39 18.19 7.69
CA LYS A 57 -2.94 18.25 7.55
C LYS A 57 -2.14 17.44 8.57
N GLU A 58 -2.71 16.36 9.09
CA GLU A 58 -2.09 15.46 10.06
C GLU A 58 -1.09 14.49 9.43
N SER A 59 -1.35 14.08 8.19
CA SER A 59 -0.48 13.16 7.44
C SER A 59 0.50 13.91 6.54
N TYR A 60 1.45 13.19 5.96
CA TYR A 60 2.27 13.73 4.87
C TYR A 60 1.49 13.71 3.56
N TRP A 61 1.64 14.77 2.78
CA TRP A 61 1.22 14.84 1.39
C TRP A 61 2.17 15.75 0.60
N PRO A 62 2.53 15.43 -0.66
CA PRO A 62 3.46 16.25 -1.44
C PRO A 62 2.99 17.70 -1.61
N VAL A 63 3.95 18.63 -1.64
CA VAL A 63 3.68 20.05 -1.88
C VAL A 63 3.21 20.26 -3.33
N ASN A 64 2.31 21.22 -3.54
CA ASN A 64 1.70 21.54 -4.84
C ASN A 64 0.81 20.43 -5.44
N VAL A 65 0.43 19.42 -4.64
CA VAL A 65 -0.56 18.41 -5.02
C VAL A 65 -1.89 18.70 -4.30
N PRO A 66 -3.05 18.61 -4.99
CA PRO A 66 -4.35 18.75 -4.34
C PRO A 66 -4.48 17.78 -3.16
N ARG A 67 -5.02 18.28 -2.05
CA ARG A 67 -5.10 17.54 -0.79
C ARG A 67 -6.54 17.10 -0.54
N ASP A 68 -7.02 16.31 -1.49
CA ASP A 68 -8.37 15.78 -1.56
C ASP A 68 -8.31 14.26 -1.73
N GLU A 69 -9.24 13.52 -1.13
CA GLU A 69 -9.34 12.06 -1.26
C GLU A 69 -9.94 11.66 -2.62
N THR A 70 -9.19 11.94 -3.69
CA THR A 70 -9.60 11.71 -5.07
C THR A 70 -8.51 10.94 -5.83
N LEU A 71 -8.93 10.19 -6.86
CA LEU A 71 -7.97 9.50 -7.73
C LEU A 71 -6.96 10.47 -8.35
N LEU A 72 -7.41 11.66 -8.77
CA LEU A 72 -6.53 12.67 -9.37
C LEU A 72 -5.43 13.13 -8.41
N ALA A 73 -5.76 13.39 -7.14
CA ALA A 73 -4.78 13.78 -6.14
C ALA A 73 -3.72 12.70 -5.95
N PHE A 74 -4.12 11.42 -5.88
CA PHE A 74 -3.19 10.30 -5.75
C PHE A 74 -2.30 10.15 -6.99
N ILE A 75 -2.87 10.25 -8.20
CA ILE A 75 -2.09 10.25 -9.45
C ILE A 75 -1.04 11.37 -9.41
N LYS A 76 -1.44 12.60 -9.06
CA LYS A 76 -0.52 13.74 -8.94
C LYS A 76 0.54 13.54 -7.87
N ALA A 77 0.22 12.89 -6.75
CA ALA A 77 1.19 12.56 -5.72
C ALA A 77 2.25 11.57 -6.24
N PHE A 78 1.85 10.49 -6.91
CA PHE A 78 2.79 9.53 -7.48
C PHE A 78 3.58 10.07 -8.68
N GLU A 79 3.01 10.98 -9.47
CA GLU A 79 3.76 11.73 -10.49
C GLU A 79 4.93 12.51 -9.88
N THR A 80 4.82 13.00 -8.63
CA THR A 80 5.96 13.66 -7.95
C THR A 80 7.13 12.73 -7.66
N LEU A 81 6.89 11.41 -7.67
CA LEU A 81 7.90 10.36 -7.50
C LEU A 81 8.39 9.80 -8.84
N GLY A 82 7.91 10.33 -9.97
CA GLY A 82 8.28 9.90 -11.32
C GLY A 82 7.41 8.79 -11.91
N TYR A 83 6.32 8.40 -11.25
CA TYR A 83 5.35 7.49 -11.86
C TYR A 83 4.58 8.18 -13.00
N VAL A 84 4.15 7.38 -13.96
CA VAL A 84 3.28 7.79 -15.06
C VAL A 84 2.08 6.84 -15.17
N ILE A 85 0.99 7.33 -15.76
CA ILE A 85 -0.18 6.49 -16.01
C ILE A 85 0.22 5.39 -17.00
N CYS A 86 -0.03 4.13 -16.62
CA CYS A 86 0.22 2.98 -17.49
C CYS A 86 -0.81 2.92 -18.62
N GLU A 87 -0.36 2.60 -19.82
CA GLU A 87 -1.25 2.31 -20.96
C GLU A 87 -1.94 0.94 -20.81
N THR A 88 -1.22 -0.04 -20.24
CA THR A 88 -1.72 -1.39 -20.00
C THR A 88 -1.37 -1.88 -18.58
N PRO A 89 -2.16 -2.82 -18.03
CA PRO A 89 -1.88 -3.43 -16.74
C PRO A 89 -0.83 -4.56 -16.82
N ASP A 90 -0.27 -4.85 -17.99
CA ASP A 90 0.62 -6.00 -18.19
C ASP A 90 1.91 -5.84 -17.38
N LEU A 91 2.51 -6.96 -16.97
CA LEU A 91 3.80 -6.95 -16.30
C LEU A 91 4.89 -6.49 -17.27
N GLU A 92 5.65 -5.47 -16.88
CA GLU A 92 6.79 -4.97 -17.64
C GLU A 92 8.08 -5.26 -16.87
N GLU A 93 8.99 -6.00 -17.48
CA GLU A 93 10.26 -6.36 -16.85
C GLU A 93 11.08 -5.10 -16.53
N ASN A 94 11.65 -5.04 -15.33
CA ASN A 94 12.42 -3.91 -14.80
C ASN A 94 11.62 -2.62 -14.51
N TYR A 95 10.29 -2.65 -14.58
CA TYR A 95 9.44 -1.53 -14.16
C TYR A 95 8.66 -1.88 -12.89
N GLN A 96 8.57 -0.91 -11.98
CA GLN A 96 7.67 -0.99 -10.84
C GLN A 96 6.33 -0.36 -11.21
N LYS A 97 5.25 -1.11 -11.03
CA LYS A 97 3.89 -0.63 -11.20
C LYS A 97 3.17 -0.63 -9.86
N ILE A 98 2.24 0.31 -9.70
CA ILE A 98 1.34 0.38 -8.56
C ILE A 98 -0.10 0.38 -9.05
N ALA A 99 -1.02 -0.12 -8.23
CA ALA A 99 -2.45 -0.06 -8.49
C ALA A 99 -3.15 0.74 -7.39
N ILE A 100 -3.91 1.76 -7.78
CA ILE A 100 -4.76 2.54 -6.87
C ILE A 100 -6.19 1.98 -6.96
N TYR A 101 -6.68 1.42 -5.85
CA TYR A 101 -8.03 0.88 -5.75
C TYR A 101 -8.99 1.93 -5.17
N MET A 102 -10.19 1.97 -5.76
CA MET A 102 -11.23 2.93 -5.42
C MET A 102 -12.51 2.19 -5.04
N LEU A 103 -13.21 2.68 -4.01
CA LEU A 103 -14.57 2.26 -3.69
C LEU A 103 -15.47 3.49 -3.68
N ASN A 104 -16.58 3.46 -4.42
CA ASN A 104 -17.54 4.57 -4.50
C ASN A 104 -16.89 5.93 -4.85
N GLY A 105 -15.83 5.91 -5.68
CA GLY A 105 -15.11 7.12 -6.09
C GLY A 105 -14.08 7.64 -5.07
N GLN A 106 -13.86 6.94 -3.96
CA GLN A 106 -12.84 7.28 -2.97
C GLN A 106 -11.67 6.28 -2.99
N PRO A 107 -10.42 6.74 -2.89
CA PRO A 107 -9.26 5.85 -2.76
C PRO A 107 -9.33 5.04 -1.46
N THR A 108 -9.14 3.73 -1.56
CA THR A 108 -9.19 2.84 -0.37
C THR A 108 -7.91 2.05 -0.17
N HIS A 109 -7.14 1.79 -1.23
CA HIS A 109 -5.93 1.01 -1.14
C HIS A 109 -4.96 1.33 -2.27
N VAL A 110 -3.66 1.15 -2.03
CA VAL A 110 -2.63 1.15 -3.06
C VAL A 110 -1.79 -0.12 -2.91
N ALA A 111 -1.65 -0.87 -4.01
CA ALA A 111 -0.77 -2.03 -4.08
C ALA A 111 0.47 -1.71 -4.91
N ARG A 112 1.61 -2.26 -4.50
CA ARG A 112 2.90 -2.20 -5.20
C ARG A 112 3.45 -3.62 -5.30
#